data_AF-A0A498SFH6-F1
#
_entry.id   AF-A0A498SFH6-F1
#
_cell.length_a   1.000
_cell.length_b   1.000
_cell.length_c   1.000
_cell.angle_alpha   90.00
_cell.angle_beta   90.00
_cell.angle_gamma   90.00
#
_symmetry.space_group_name_H-M   'P 1'
#
loop_
_entity.id
_entity.type
_entity.pdbx_description
1 polymer ?
#
loop_
_entity_poly.entity_id
_entity_poly.type
_entity_poly.pdbx_seq_one_letter_code
_entity_poly.pdbx_strand_id
1 'polypeptide(L)' 'PCQREWVIRIPDRYVFDGEVARKTMELGEMNLEVELEDENQECIHH' A
#
# COMPACT_ATOMS: atom_id res chain seq x y z
N PRO A 1 4.87 15.47 -14.80
CA PRO A 1 5.14 15.23 -13.35
C PRO A 1 5.26 13.73 -13.14
N CYS A 2 6.27 13.26 -12.40
CA CYS A 2 6.39 11.85 -12.06
C CYS A 2 5.66 11.61 -10.74
N GLN A 3 4.53 10.93 -10.79
CA GLN A 3 3.82 10.51 -9.58
C GLN A 3 4.33 9.12 -9.19
N ARG A 4 4.60 8.92 -7.90
CA ARG A 4 5.02 7.63 -7.32
C ARG A 4 3.78 6.89 -6.82
N GLU A 5 3.65 5.61 -7.13
CA GLU A 5 2.53 4.76 -6.70
C GLU A 5 2.97 3.65 -5.75
N TRP A 6 2.19 3.44 -4.69
CA TRP A 6 2.54 2.60 -3.54
C TRP A 6 1.46 1.54 -3.34
N VAL A 7 1.84 0.26 -3.34
CA VAL A 7 0.90 -0.86 -3.16
C VAL A 7 1.14 -1.53 -1.81
N ILE A 8 0.21 -1.36 -0.87
CA ILE A 8 0.23 -2.03 0.44
C ILE A 8 -0.75 -3.20 0.41
N ARG A 9 -0.24 -4.43 0.55
CA ARG A 9 -1.06 -5.64 0.58
C ARG A 9 -1.51 -5.97 1.99
N ILE A 10 -2.80 -6.21 2.17
CA ILE A 10 -3.37 -6.66 3.45
C ILE A 10 -3.37 -8.19 3.46
N PRO A 11 -2.77 -8.86 4.46
CA PRO A 11 -2.81 -10.31 4.55
C PRO A 11 -4.24 -10.83 4.79
N ASP A 12 -4.62 -11.93 4.13
CA ASP A 12 -5.98 -12.51 4.17
C ASP A 12 -6.53 -12.72 5.60
N ARG A 13 -5.66 -13.00 6.58
CA ARG A 13 -6.04 -13.17 7.99
C ARG A 13 -6.64 -11.92 8.64
N TYR A 14 -6.58 -10.77 7.97
CA TYR A 14 -7.20 -9.50 8.40
C TYR A 14 -8.42 -9.12 7.55
N VAL A 15 -8.78 -9.93 6.54
CA VAL A 15 -9.93 -9.71 5.67
C VAL A 15 -11.09 -10.58 6.15
N PHE A 16 -12.25 -9.98 6.37
CA PHE A 16 -13.44 -10.68 6.86
C PHE A 16 -14.67 -10.22 6.06
N ASP A 17 -15.61 -11.14 5.83
CA ASP A 17 -16.89 -10.80 5.21
C ASP A 17 -17.77 -9.94 6.14
N GLY A 18 -18.51 -9.02 5.52
CA GLY A 18 -19.47 -8.14 6.18
C GLY A 18 -18.96 -6.70 6.34
N GLU A 19 -19.79 -5.84 6.96
CA GLU A 19 -19.54 -4.40 7.05
C GLU A 19 -18.67 -3.99 8.25
N VAL A 20 -18.40 -4.93 9.16
CA VAL A 20 -17.71 -4.64 10.44
C VAL A 20 -16.38 -5.38 10.50
N ALA A 21 -15.30 -4.62 10.66
CA ALA A 21 -13.96 -5.16 10.85
C ALA A 21 -13.85 -5.95 12.17
N ARG A 22 -13.29 -7.16 12.11
CA ARG A 22 -13.10 -8.03 13.30
C ARG A 22 -11.73 -7.92 13.93
N LYS A 23 -10.73 -7.46 13.16
CA LYS A 23 -9.34 -7.36 13.59
C LYS A 23 -8.68 -6.18 12.89
N THR A 24 -7.87 -5.45 13.63
CA THR A 24 -7.03 -4.38 13.08
C THR A 24 -5.64 -4.93 12.74
N MET A 25 -5.09 -4.46 11.63
CA MET A 25 -3.68 -4.63 11.30
C MET A 25 -2.94 -3.36 11.72
N GLU A 26 -1.88 -3.52 12.51
CA GLU A 26 -0.94 -2.44 12.77
C GLU A 26 0.19 -2.56 11.74
N LEU A 27 0.36 -1.54 10.90
CA LEU A 27 1.42 -1.49 9.89
C LEU A 27 2.78 -1.10 10.49
N GLY A 28 2.78 -0.43 11.65
CA GLY A 28 3.97 0.17 12.24
C GLY A 28 4.41 1.42 11.48
N GLU A 29 5.72 1.66 11.45
CA GLU A 29 6.34 2.77 10.71
C GLU A 29 6.90 2.28 9.37
N MET A 30 6.50 2.97 8.30
CA MET A 30 6.97 2.67 6.93
C MET A 30 7.71 3.89 6.39
N ASN A 31 8.98 3.70 6.03
CA ASN A 31 9.79 4.74 5.40
C ASN A 31 9.37 4.88 3.93
N LEU A 32 8.87 6.07 3.56
CA LEU A 32 8.37 6.32 2.22
C LEU A 32 9.44 6.78 1.19
N GLU A 33 10.72 6.71 1.53
CA GLU A 33 11.82 7.03 0.62
C GLU A 33 12.37 5.79 -0.10
N VAL A 34 12.22 4.62 0.52
CA VAL A 34 12.69 3.34 -0.01
C VAL A 34 11.88 2.95 -1.25
N GLU A 35 12.57 2.64 -2.35
CA GLU A 35 11.95 2.05 -3.55
C GLU A 35 11.51 0.61 -3.26
N LEU A 36 10.21 0.37 -3.34
CA LEU A 36 9.65 -0.97 -3.17
C LEU A 36 9.74 -1.75 -4.49
N GLU A 37 9.91 -3.08 -4.41
CA GLU A 37 9.99 -3.94 -5.60
C GLU A 37 8.75 -3.83 -6.53
N ASP A 38 7.58 -3.54 -5.94
CA ASP A 38 6.30 -3.36 -6.63
C ASP A 38 5.98 -1.87 -6.92
N GLU A 39 6.92 -0.94 -6.70
CA GLU A 39 6.70 0.50 -6.96
C GLU A 39 6.73 0.82 -8.46
N ASN A 40 5.79 1.63 -8.93
CA ASN A 40 5.80 2.17 -10.30
C ASN A 40 5.89 3.71 -10.28
N GLN A 41 6.57 4.26 -11.27
CA GLN A 41 6.74 5.70 -11.44
C GLN A 41 6.35 6.10 -12.86
N GLU A 42 5.16 6.68 -13.01
CA GLU A 42 4.72 7.20 -14.30
C GLU A 42 5.08 8.68 -14.43
N CYS A 43 5.96 8.96 -15.39
CA CYS A 43 6.33 10.32 -15.74
C CYS A 43 5.50 10.81 -16.92
N ILE A 44 4.61 11.79 -16.67
CA ILE A 44 3.95 12.51 -17.76
C ILE A 44 5.00 13.44 -18.40
N HIS A 45 5.56 13.03 -19.53
CA HIS A 45 6.43 13.85 -20.39
C HIS A 45 5.53 14.65 -21.35
N HIS A 46 5.64 15.98 -21.31
CA HIS A 46 5.02 16.88 -22.29
C HIS A 46 6.07 17.33 -23.30
#